data_AF-A0A5N9G8T2-F1
#
_entry.id   AF-A0A5N9G8T2-F1
#
_cell.length_a   1.000
_cell.length_b   1.000
_cell.length_c   1.000
_cell.angle_alpha   90.00
_cell.angle_beta   90.00
_cell.angle_gamma   90.00
#
_symmetry.space_group_name_H-M   'P 1'
#
loop_
_entity.id
_entity.type
_entity.pdbx_description
1 polymer ?
#
loop_
_entity_poly.entity_id
_entity_poly.type
_entity_poly.pdbx_seq_one_letter_code
_entity_poly.pdbx_strand_id
1 'polypeptide(L)' 'MTRTTISIPDDLLQRVRTMAAERRTSMAALIREAVENKVATHRPRPKSSGMGAPGYTDTARRSATELPVPRSWR' A
#
# COMPACT_ATOMS: atom_id res chain seq x y z
N MET A 1 -23.98 1.60 -2.19
CA MET A 1 -23.26 0.47 -1.58
C MET A 1 -23.67 -0.80 -2.30
N THR A 2 -22.72 -1.72 -2.54
CA THR A 2 -23.00 -3.01 -3.18
C THR A 2 -23.01 -4.11 -2.11
N ARG A 3 -23.95 -5.06 -2.20
CA ARG A 3 -24.01 -6.22 -1.30
C ARG A 3 -23.06 -7.30 -1.80
N THR A 4 -22.11 -7.70 -0.95
CA THR A 4 -21.13 -8.76 -1.25
C THR A 4 -21.29 -9.88 -0.24
N THR A 5 -21.43 -11.11 -0.74
CA THR A 5 -21.40 -12.32 0.09
C THR A 5 -19.98 -12.87 0.06
N ILE A 6 -19.39 -13.08 1.23
CA ILE A 6 -18.08 -13.71 1.40
C ILE A 6 -18.23 -14.97 2.24
N SER A 7 -17.41 -15.98 1.95
CA SER A 7 -17.26 -17.14 2.84
C SER A 7 -16.07 -16.90 3.74
N ILE A 8 -16.24 -17.15 5.04
CA ILE A 8 -15.15 -17.07 6.03
C ILE A 8 -15.22 -18.30 6.93
N PRO A 9 -14.08 -18.72 7.52
CA PRO A 9 -14.06 -19.79 8.51
C PRO A 9 -14.99 -19.49 9.70
N ASP A 10 -15.65 -20.53 10.23
CA ASP A 10 -16.63 -20.38 11.32
C ASP A 10 -16.01 -19.83 12.60
N ASP A 11 -14.76 -20.20 12.90
CA ASP A 11 -14.00 -19.69 14.04
C ASP A 11 -13.71 -18.19 13.92
N LEU A 12 -13.49 -17.69 12.70
CA LEU A 12 -13.34 -16.26 12.44
C LEU A 12 -14.67 -15.53 12.58
N LEU A 13 -15.75 -16.10 12.06
CA LEU A 13 -17.09 -15.54 12.21
C LEU A 13 -17.48 -15.40 13.69
N GLN A 14 -17.18 -16.40 14.51
CA GLN A 14 -17.48 -16.35 15.94
C GLN A 14 -16.69 -15.24 16.64
N ARG A 15 -15.39 -15.11 16.36
CA ARG A 15 -14.55 -14.02 16.91
C ARG A 15 -15.06 -12.63 16.51
N VAL A 16 -15.48 -12.48 15.26
CA VAL A 16 -16.05 -11.23 14.76
C VAL A 16 -17.35 -10.88 15.49
N ARG A 17 -18.22 -11.86 15.75
CA ARG A 17 -19.46 -11.66 16.53
C ARG A 17 -19.17 -11.21 17.95
N THR A 18 -18.24 -11.87 18.64
CA THR A 18 -17.83 -11.48 19.99
C THR A 18 -17.31 -10.05 20.01
N MET A 19 -16.39 -9.70 19.11
CA MET A 19 -15.82 -8.36 19.04
C MET A 19 -16.87 -7.28 18.71
N ALA A 20 -17.85 -7.59 17.86
CA ALA A 20 -18.95 -6.68 17.55
C ALA A 20 -19.83 -6.43 18.78
N ALA A 21 -20.12 -7.47 19.57
CA ALA A 21 -20.88 -7.35 20.82
C ALA A 21 -20.13 -6.51 21.87
N GLU A 22 -18.83 -6.76 22.06
CA GLU A 22 -17.98 -5.99 22.98
C GLU A 22 -17.94 -4.50 22.61
N ARG A 23 -17.84 -4.18 21.32
CA ARG A 23 -17.80 -2.80 20.80
C ARG A 23 -19.18 -2.17 20.65
N ARG A 24 -20.27 -2.87 20.97
CA ARG A 24 -21.67 -2.44 20.78
C ARG A 24 -21.93 -1.91 19.37
N THR A 25 -21.34 -2.56 18.36
CA THR A 25 -21.47 -2.19 16.95
C THR A 25 -22.03 -3.34 16.12
N SER A 26 -22.49 -3.04 14.91
CA SER A 26 -22.92 -4.08 14.00
C SER A 26 -21.74 -4.84 13.40
N MET A 27 -21.91 -6.14 13.16
CA MET A 27 -20.92 -6.96 12.47
C MET A 27 -20.54 -6.38 11.09
N ALA A 28 -21.52 -5.83 10.37
CA ALA A 28 -21.29 -5.21 9.07
C ALA A 28 -20.44 -3.93 9.15
N ALA A 29 -20.62 -3.11 10.19
CA ALA A 29 -19.81 -1.91 10.42
C ALA A 29 -18.36 -2.28 10.73
N LEU A 30 -18.17 -3.29 11.57
CA LEU A 30 -16.85 -3.78 11.96
C LEU A 30 -16.10 -4.43 10.78
N ILE A 31 -16.78 -5.22 9.95
CA ILE A 31 -16.20 -5.78 8.71
C ILE A 31 -15.82 -4.65 7.75
N ARG A 32 -16.67 -3.63 7.60
CA ARG A 32 -16.38 -2.48 6.75
C ARG A 32 -15.14 -1.72 7.22
N GLU A 33 -15.07 -1.40 8.51
CA GLU A 33 -13.91 -0.75 9.14
C GLU A 33 -12.62 -1.55 8.87
N ALA A 34 -12.65 -2.87 9.07
CA ALA A 34 -11.49 -3.73 8.85
C ALA A 34 -11.03 -3.72 7.38
N VAL A 35 -11.96 -3.76 6.43
CA VAL A 35 -11.66 -3.68 4.99
C VAL A 35 -11.09 -2.31 4.63
N GLU A 36 -11.69 -1.23 5.10
CA GLU A 36 -11.20 0.13 4.86
C GLU A 36 -9.77 0.32 5.41
N ASN A 37 -9.51 -0.13 6.64
CA ASN A 37 -8.18 -0.09 7.24
C ASN A 37 -7.16 -0.91 6.44
N LYS A 38 -7.54 -2.09 5.95
CA LYS A 38 -6.66 -2.94 5.15
C LYS A 38 -6.34 -2.33 3.79
N VAL A 39 -7.32 -1.69 3.15
CA VAL A 39 -7.14 -1.01 1.86
C VAL A 39 -6.30 0.25 2.04
N ALA A 40 -6.57 1.07 3.07
CA ALA A 40 -5.83 2.30 3.35
C ALA A 40 -4.33 2.03 3.61
N THR A 41 -4.03 0.90 4.26
CA THR A 41 -2.65 0.48 4.55
C THR A 41 -1.99 -0.27 3.39
N HIS A 42 -2.74 -0.62 2.34
CA HIS A 42 -2.19 -1.28 1.16
C HIS A 42 -1.41 -0.28 0.30
N ARG A 43 -0.11 -0.15 0.59
CA ARG A 43 0.85 0.46 -0.33
C ARG A 43 1.42 -0.62 -1.25
N PRO A 44 1.04 -0.68 -2.54
CA PRO A 44 1.71 -1.56 -3.46
C PRO A 44 3.20 -1.19 -3.48
N ARG A 45 4.08 -2.19 -3.42
CA ARG A 45 5.52 -1.95 -3.61
C ARG A 45 5.68 -1.18 -4.93
N PRO A 46 6.39 -0.03 -4.93
CA PRO A 46 6.64 0.68 -6.18
C PRO A 46 7.32 -0.30 -7.13
N LYS A 47 6.65 -0.62 -8.25
CA LYS A 47 7.14 -1.60 -9.23
C LYS A 47 8.40 -1.14 -9.96
N SER A 48 8.84 0.08 -9.72
CA SER A 48 10.14 0.62 -10.08
C SER A 48 10.25 1.99 -9.45
N SER A 49 11.34 2.28 -8.73
CA SER A 49 11.84 3.66 -8.67
C SER A 49 12.39 3.93 -10.07
N GLY A 50 11.54 4.39 -10.98
CA GLY A 50 11.91 4.74 -12.35
C GLY A 50 12.82 5.96 -12.38
N MET A 51 14.06 5.81 -11.89
CA MET A 51 15.19 6.70 -12.12
C MET A 51 16.45 5.85 -12.25
N GLY A 52 16.43 4.98 -13.25
CA GLY A 52 17.54 4.12 -13.63
C GLY A 52 17.27 3.59 -15.02
N ALA A 53 17.28 4.47 -16.02
CA ALA A 53 17.40 4.02 -17.40
C ALA A 53 18.66 3.13 -17.49
N PRO A 54 18.58 1.92 -18.06
CA PRO A 54 19.74 1.05 -18.18
C PRO A 54 20.69 1.70 -19.17
N GLY A 55 21.75 2.33 -18.67
CA GLY A 55 22.73 3.01 -19.51
C GLY A 55 23.71 3.93 -18.79
N TYR A 56 23.39 4.40 -17.57
CA TYR A 56 24.33 5.18 -16.76
C TYR A 56 24.40 4.62 -15.34
N THR A 57 25.28 3.65 -15.14
CA THR A 57 25.58 3.02 -13.83
C THR A 57 26.44 3.92 -12.93
N ASP A 58 26.71 5.17 -13.33
CA ASP A 58 27.77 5.98 -12.73
C ASP A 58 27.39 7.46 -12.52
N THR A 59 26.13 7.77 -12.25
CA THR A 59 25.72 9.13 -11.85
C THR A 59 25.92 9.40 -10.36
N ALA A 60 25.79 8.39 -9.49
CA ALA A 60 25.94 8.57 -8.04
C ALA A 60 27.41 8.77 -7.59
N ARG A 61 28.38 8.27 -8.37
CA ARG A 61 29.82 8.40 -8.06
C ARG A 61 30.39 9.74 -8.50
N ARG A 62 29.94 10.25 -9.66
CA ARG A 62 30.48 11.47 -10.28
C ARG A 62 30.04 12.77 -9.60
N SER A 63 28.89 12.78 -8.93
CA SER A 63 28.37 13.97 -8.24
C SER A 63 29.17 14.40 -7.00
N ALA A 64 30.07 13.56 -6.49
CA ALA A 64 30.86 13.89 -5.31
C ALA A 64 32.18 14.62 -5.61
N THR A 65 32.66 14.61 -6.87
CA THR A 65 34.02 15.07 -7.20
C THR A 65 34.08 16.04 -8.37
N GLU A 66 33.09 16.05 -9.26
CA GLU A 66 33.10 16.92 -10.45
C GLU A 66 31.89 17.84 -10.49
N LEU A 67 32.14 19.14 -10.74
CA LEU A 67 31.09 20.11 -11.05
C LEU A 67 30.44 19.70 -12.39
N PRO A 68 29.12 19.47 -12.45
CA PRO A 68 28.47 19.11 -13.70
C PRO A 68 28.53 20.31 -14.65
N VAL A 69 29.26 20.15 -15.76
CA VAL A 69 29.28 21.15 -16.84
C VAL A 69 27.94 21.05 -17.58
N PRO A 70 27.12 22.12 -17.60
CA PRO A 70 25.86 22.10 -18.35
C PRO A 70 26.17 21.96 -19.85
N ARG A 71 25.42 21.09 -20.53
CA ARG A 71 25.53 20.97 -22.00
C ARG A 71 25.03 22.27 -22.62
N SER A 72 25.74 22.76 -23.63
CA SER A 72 25.29 23.88 -24.44
C SER A 72 23.97 23.52 -25.11
N TRP A 73 22.95 24.36 -24.96
CA TRP A 73 21.74 24.23 -25.74
C TRP A 73 22.05 24.62 -27.20
N ARG A 74 22.17 23.61 -28.05
CA ARG A 74 22.03 23.69 -29.50
C ARG A 74 21.24 22.48 -29.96
#